data_AF-A0A2V5XKE9-F1
#
_entry.id   AF-A0A2V5XKE9-F1
#
_cell.length_a   1.000
_cell.length_b   1.000
_cell.length_c   1.000
_cell.angle_alpha   90.00
_cell.angle_beta   90.00
_cell.angle_gamma   90.00
#
_symmetry.space_group_name_H-M   'P 1'
#
loop_
_entity.id
_entity.type
_entity.pdbx_description
1 polymer ?
#
loop_
_entity_poly.entity_id
_entity_poly.type
_entity_poly.pdbx_seq_one_letter_code
_entity_poly.pdbx_strand_id
1 'polypeptide(L)'
;AYIERYGTHDLAGLVLVDAAVSDGADGVTARAQESAAQLRMLALYQAHQPEYLRGMMDTIISKPQSDGTIDGLVDTGMKTPPSIGTGMLVADLFGVNRTAALKKIDCPTLIIASAKSDELARQQAGAGQIPHARLEKIEDAAHAVFLDQPERFAELLEKFVKDLTTASPGSTP
;
A
#
# COMPACT_ATOMS: atom_id res chain seq x y z
N ALA A 1 10.70 -3.43 9.07
CA ALA A 1 9.99 -3.96 7.89
C ALA A 1 10.78 -5.14 7.28
N TYR A 2 10.20 -5.93 6.36
CA TYR A 2 10.89 -7.08 5.72
C TYR A 2 12.24 -6.67 5.10
N ILE A 3 12.25 -5.63 4.27
CA ILE A 3 13.45 -5.14 3.56
C ILE A 3 14.53 -4.68 4.52
N GLU A 4 14.18 -4.05 5.66
CA GLU A 4 15.17 -3.63 6.65
C GLU A 4 15.88 -4.81 7.32
N ARG A 5 15.18 -5.94 7.47
CA ARG A 5 15.68 -7.12 8.17
C ARG A 5 16.40 -8.08 7.24
N TYR A 6 15.93 -8.22 6.00
CA TYR A 6 16.38 -9.25 5.08
C TYR A 6 16.99 -8.71 3.77
N GLY A 7 16.84 -7.41 3.49
CA GLY A 7 17.25 -6.81 2.22
C GLY A 7 16.40 -7.29 1.05
N THR A 8 16.95 -7.15 -0.17
CA THR A 8 16.26 -7.46 -1.44
C THR A 8 17.03 -8.43 -2.34
N HIS A 9 18.17 -8.97 -1.87
CA HIS A 9 19.07 -9.82 -2.65
C HIS A 9 18.43 -11.10 -3.24
N ASP A 10 17.48 -11.71 -2.52
CA ASP A 10 16.76 -12.90 -2.96
C ASP A 10 15.41 -12.57 -3.64
N LEU A 11 15.14 -11.29 -3.93
CA LEU A 11 13.90 -10.85 -4.57
C LEU A 11 14.14 -10.52 -6.04
N ALA A 12 13.40 -11.19 -6.92
CA ALA A 12 13.41 -10.85 -8.35
C ALA A 12 12.84 -9.45 -8.64
N GLY A 13 11.92 -8.97 -7.79
CA GLY A 13 11.36 -7.63 -7.88
C GLY A 13 10.37 -7.35 -6.75
N LEU A 14 10.00 -6.07 -6.61
CA LEU A 14 9.04 -5.59 -5.62
C LEU A 14 7.87 -4.88 -6.30
N VAL A 15 6.67 -5.04 -5.74
CA VAL A 15 5.49 -4.27 -6.13
C VAL A 15 4.94 -3.58 -4.88
N LEU A 16 4.84 -2.25 -4.91
CA LEU A 16 4.23 -1.43 -3.88
C LEU A 16 2.91 -0.87 -4.43
N VAL A 17 1.82 -1.02 -3.68
CA VAL A 17 0.47 -0.73 -4.17
C VAL A 17 -0.18 0.35 -3.31
N ASP A 18 -0.40 1.50 -3.92
CA ASP A 18 -1.11 2.70 -3.45
C ASP A 18 -0.94 3.08 -1.98
N ALA A 19 0.27 3.00 -1.45
CA ALA A 19 0.57 3.44 -0.09
C ALA A 19 1.95 4.09 -0.03
N ALA A 20 2.03 5.26 0.60
CA ALA A 20 3.33 5.86 0.91
C ALA A 20 4.03 5.07 2.03
N VAL A 21 5.36 5.04 1.96
CA VAL A 21 6.15 4.45 3.04
C VAL A 21 6.08 5.35 4.26
N SER A 22 5.67 4.79 5.40
CA SER A 22 5.60 5.51 6.67
C SER A 22 6.95 6.14 7.05
N ASP A 23 6.91 7.44 7.34
CA ASP A 23 7.98 8.23 7.94
C ASP A 23 7.86 8.30 9.49
N GLY A 24 7.02 7.44 10.08
CA GLY A 24 6.91 7.23 11.52
C GLY A 24 6.45 8.47 12.29
N ALA A 25 6.99 8.64 13.50
CA ALA A 25 6.65 9.76 14.38
C ALA A 25 6.96 11.14 13.77
N ASP A 26 7.95 11.25 12.88
CA ASP A 26 8.25 12.50 12.18
C ASP A 26 7.05 12.94 11.31
N GLY A 27 6.37 11.97 10.70
CA GLY A 27 5.15 12.18 9.92
C GLY A 27 4.01 12.77 10.74
N VAL A 28 3.88 12.39 12.01
CA VAL A 28 2.85 12.91 12.92
C VAL A 28 3.00 14.43 13.08
N THR A 29 4.23 14.90 13.25
CA THR A 29 4.49 16.34 13.42
C THR A 29 4.32 17.06 12.09
N ALA A 30 4.84 16.50 11.01
CA ALA A 30 4.76 17.10 9.68
C ALA A 30 3.32 17.22 9.16
N ARG A 31 2.41 16.34 9.60
CA ARG A 31 1.04 16.21 9.10
C ARG A 31 0.02 16.05 10.22
N ALA A 32 0.13 16.90 11.24
CA ALA A 32 -0.67 16.81 12.46
C ALA A 32 -2.18 16.71 12.22
N GLN A 33 -2.74 17.40 11.22
CA GLN A 33 -4.17 17.31 10.89
C GLN A 33 -4.56 15.93 10.33
N GLU A 34 -3.76 15.40 9.41
CA GLU A 34 -3.95 14.05 8.83
C GLU A 34 -3.84 12.99 9.93
N SER A 35 -2.80 13.08 10.77
CA SER A 35 -2.59 12.16 11.89
C SER A 35 -3.69 12.25 12.94
N ALA A 36 -4.20 13.45 13.24
CA ALA A 36 -5.35 13.62 14.13
C ALA A 36 -6.63 12.97 13.55
N ALA A 37 -6.85 13.06 12.23
CA ALA A 37 -7.96 12.38 11.57
C ALA A 37 -7.80 10.85 11.65
N GLN A 38 -6.60 10.33 11.36
CA GLN A 38 -6.28 8.90 11.48
C GLN A 38 -6.49 8.38 12.92
N LEU A 39 -6.04 9.12 13.95
CA LEU A 39 -6.26 8.75 15.35
C LEU A 39 -7.75 8.71 15.73
N ARG A 40 -8.57 9.64 15.22
CA ARG A 40 -10.04 9.57 15.40
C ARG A 40 -10.63 8.33 14.73
N MET A 41 -10.15 7.99 13.54
CA MET A 41 -10.58 6.79 12.82
C MET A 41 -10.23 5.51 13.59
N LEU A 42 -9.08 5.44 14.28
CA LEU A 42 -8.74 4.31 15.14
C LEU A 42 -9.69 4.14 16.33
N ALA A 43 -10.12 5.25 16.95
CA ALA A 43 -11.12 5.20 18.02
C ALA A 43 -12.47 4.67 17.52
N LEU A 44 -12.89 5.10 16.31
CA LEU A 44 -14.10 4.59 15.67
C LEU A 44 -13.99 3.11 15.32
N TYR A 45 -12.86 2.66 14.75
CA TYR A 45 -12.61 1.26 14.47
C TYR A 45 -12.70 0.38 15.73
N GLN A 46 -12.16 0.87 16.84
CA GLN A 46 -12.18 0.14 18.11
C GLN A 46 -13.59 0.03 18.72
N ALA A 47 -14.41 1.09 18.60
CA ALA A 47 -15.74 1.14 19.20
C ALA A 47 -16.86 0.57 18.29
N HIS A 48 -16.70 0.70 16.98
CA HIS A 48 -17.71 0.47 15.95
C HIS A 48 -17.09 -0.23 14.72
N GLN A 49 -16.45 -1.36 14.97
CA GLN A 49 -15.65 -2.08 13.96
C GLN A 49 -16.43 -2.43 12.68
N PRO A 50 -17.66 -2.98 12.74
CA PRO A 50 -18.41 -3.34 11.53
C PRO A 50 -18.75 -2.12 10.67
N GLU A 51 -19.24 -1.05 11.29
CA GLU A 51 -19.62 0.19 10.60
C GLU A 51 -18.40 0.88 9.99
N TYR A 52 -17.29 0.90 10.74
CA TYR A 52 -16.02 1.42 10.27
C TYR A 52 -15.52 0.65 9.04
N LEU A 53 -15.50 -0.68 9.11
CA LEU A 53 -15.00 -1.51 8.01
C LEU A 53 -15.85 -1.33 6.76
N ARG A 54 -17.18 -1.27 6.89
CA ARG A 54 -18.07 -1.00 5.75
C ARG A 54 -17.79 0.38 5.14
N GLY A 55 -17.76 1.42 5.96
CA GLY A 55 -17.46 2.78 5.49
C GLY A 55 -16.07 2.90 4.87
N MET A 56 -15.08 2.15 5.39
CA MET A 56 -13.76 2.04 4.78
C MET A 56 -13.85 1.41 3.39
N MET A 57 -14.53 0.26 3.23
CA MET A 57 -14.69 -0.38 1.92
C MET A 57 -15.35 0.56 0.91
N ASP A 58 -16.40 1.27 1.31
CA ASP A 58 -17.09 2.26 0.46
C ASP A 58 -16.21 3.47 0.09
N THR A 59 -15.19 3.76 0.89
CA THR A 59 -14.23 4.85 0.64
C THR A 59 -13.08 4.41 -0.25
N ILE A 60 -12.55 3.20 -0.02
CA ILE A 60 -11.37 2.70 -0.74
C ILE A 60 -11.71 2.07 -2.09
N ILE A 61 -12.97 1.72 -2.33
CA ILE A 61 -13.47 1.15 -3.60
C ILE A 61 -14.48 2.14 -4.20
N SER A 62 -14.20 2.67 -5.39
CA SER A 62 -15.10 3.60 -6.08
C SER A 62 -15.95 2.93 -7.16
N LYS A 63 -15.58 1.74 -7.63
CA LYS A 63 -16.32 1.02 -8.67
C LYS A 63 -17.33 0.02 -8.10
N PRO A 64 -18.48 -0.14 -8.77
CA PRO A 64 -19.44 -1.19 -8.40
C PRO A 64 -18.76 -2.56 -8.37
N GLN A 65 -18.99 -3.29 -7.29
CA GLN A 65 -18.53 -4.66 -7.13
C GLN A 65 -19.70 -5.62 -7.33
N SER A 66 -19.43 -6.90 -7.60
CA SER A 66 -20.48 -7.91 -7.62
C SER A 66 -21.14 -8.03 -6.24
N ASP A 67 -22.41 -8.39 -6.22
CA ASP A 67 -23.20 -8.57 -4.99
C ASP A 67 -22.46 -9.44 -3.96
N GLY A 68 -22.46 -8.99 -2.70
CA GLY A 68 -21.81 -9.68 -1.58
C GLY A 68 -20.29 -9.50 -1.47
N THR A 69 -19.62 -8.87 -2.45
CA THR A 69 -18.16 -8.64 -2.38
C THR A 69 -17.77 -7.77 -1.18
N ILE A 70 -18.46 -6.64 -1.01
CA ILE A 70 -18.19 -5.72 0.11
C ILE A 70 -18.46 -6.40 1.45
N ASP A 71 -19.54 -7.18 1.54
CA ASP A 71 -19.86 -7.94 2.75
C ASP A 71 -18.76 -8.96 3.08
N GLY A 72 -18.27 -9.70 2.08
CA GLY A 72 -17.17 -10.65 2.26
C GLY A 72 -15.85 -9.99 2.69
N LEU A 73 -15.56 -8.78 2.22
CA LEU A 73 -14.41 -7.99 2.67
C LEU A 73 -14.56 -7.53 4.12
N VAL A 74 -15.75 -7.05 4.49
CA VAL A 74 -16.08 -6.70 5.88
C VAL A 74 -15.96 -7.92 6.79
N ASP A 75 -16.56 -9.04 6.43
CA ASP A 75 -16.48 -10.31 7.17
C ASP A 75 -15.03 -10.80 7.33
N THR A 76 -14.19 -10.57 6.32
CA THR A 76 -12.76 -10.89 6.40
C THR A 76 -12.05 -9.96 7.38
N GLY A 77 -12.31 -8.66 7.35
CA GLY A 77 -11.77 -7.70 8.32
C GLY A 77 -12.19 -8.02 9.75
N MET A 78 -13.42 -8.48 9.95
CA MET A 78 -13.97 -8.87 11.26
C MET A 78 -13.27 -10.09 11.88
N LYS A 79 -12.44 -10.84 11.14
CA LYS A 79 -11.62 -11.93 11.70
C LYS A 79 -10.47 -11.41 12.57
N THR A 80 -10.15 -10.12 12.49
CA THR A 80 -9.11 -9.49 13.32
C THR A 80 -9.76 -8.78 14.51
N PRO A 81 -9.43 -9.14 15.76
CA PRO A 81 -9.95 -8.44 16.93
C PRO A 81 -9.60 -6.93 16.88
N PRO A 82 -10.51 -6.02 17.27
CA PRO A 82 -10.27 -4.58 17.18
C PRO A 82 -8.97 -4.10 17.84
N SER A 83 -8.61 -4.66 19.01
CA SER A 83 -7.37 -4.30 19.70
C SER A 83 -6.11 -4.66 18.91
N ILE A 84 -6.14 -5.79 18.19
CA ILE A 84 -5.05 -6.23 17.32
C ILE A 84 -4.98 -5.35 16.08
N GLY A 85 -6.12 -5.10 15.43
CA GLY A 85 -6.18 -4.23 14.24
C GLY A 85 -5.71 -2.81 14.55
N THR A 86 -6.13 -2.22 15.67
CA THR A 86 -5.65 -0.90 16.13
C THR A 86 -4.15 -0.92 16.37
N GLY A 87 -3.62 -1.94 17.05
CA GLY A 87 -2.18 -2.08 17.28
C GLY A 87 -1.37 -2.17 15.97
N MET A 88 -1.87 -2.91 14.99
CA MET A 88 -1.27 -3.03 13.66
C MET A 88 -1.28 -1.70 12.92
N LEU A 89 -2.41 -0.99 12.88
CA LEU A 89 -2.54 0.30 12.19
C LEU A 89 -1.65 1.38 12.84
N VAL A 90 -1.57 1.42 14.17
CA VAL A 90 -0.66 2.35 14.87
C VAL A 90 0.80 2.04 14.51
N ALA A 91 1.18 0.76 14.51
CA ALA A 91 2.55 0.35 14.16
C ALA A 91 2.89 0.63 12.69
N ASP A 92 1.91 0.56 11.81
CA ASP A 92 2.09 0.86 10.38
C ASP A 92 2.21 2.36 10.14
N LEU A 93 1.20 3.14 10.56
CA LEU A 93 1.10 4.58 10.31
C LEU A 93 2.13 5.39 11.09
N PHE A 94 2.29 5.12 12.39
CA PHE A 94 3.01 5.99 13.33
C PHE A 94 4.23 5.34 13.98
N GLY A 95 4.49 4.07 13.67
CA GLY A 95 5.59 3.31 14.25
C GLY A 95 6.94 3.76 13.71
N VAL A 96 7.68 2.80 13.16
CA VAL A 96 9.06 3.03 12.70
C VAL A 96 9.04 3.84 11.39
N ASN A 97 9.91 4.85 11.30
CA ASN A 97 10.21 5.52 10.04
C ASN A 97 10.94 4.54 9.11
N ARG A 98 10.27 4.12 8.04
CA ARG A 98 10.74 3.12 7.07
C ARG A 98 11.31 3.75 5.80
N THR A 99 11.34 5.09 5.69
CA THR A 99 11.79 5.78 4.46
C THR A 99 13.24 5.45 4.11
N ALA A 100 14.10 5.25 5.11
CA ALA A 100 15.49 4.85 4.90
C ALA A 100 15.65 3.47 4.23
N ALA A 101 14.64 2.60 4.32
CA ALA A 101 14.64 1.30 3.66
C ALA A 101 14.54 1.41 2.13
N LEU A 102 13.94 2.48 1.61
CA LEU A 102 13.76 2.68 0.17
C LEU A 102 15.09 2.70 -0.58
N LYS A 103 16.11 3.35 -0.01
CA LYS A 103 17.47 3.44 -0.59
C LYS A 103 18.23 2.11 -0.58
N LYS A 104 17.75 1.12 0.19
CA LYS A 104 18.34 -0.22 0.28
C LYS A 104 17.73 -1.19 -0.74
N ILE A 105 16.70 -0.77 -1.46
CA ILE A 105 16.08 -1.59 -2.51
C ILE A 105 16.98 -1.59 -3.73
N ASP A 106 17.55 -2.75 -4.04
CA ASP A 106 18.47 -2.96 -5.17
C ASP A 106 17.86 -3.77 -6.32
N CYS A 107 16.63 -4.26 -6.18
CA CYS A 107 15.92 -5.00 -7.22
C CYS A 107 14.92 -4.11 -8.00
N PRO A 108 14.50 -4.51 -9.21
CA PRO A 108 13.48 -3.78 -9.95
C PRO A 108 12.20 -3.62 -9.12
N THR A 109 11.64 -2.42 -9.13
CA THR A 109 10.46 -2.10 -8.32
C THR A 109 9.37 -1.45 -9.16
N LEU A 110 8.15 -1.93 -9.02
CA LEU A 110 6.96 -1.30 -9.55
C LEU A 110 6.17 -0.66 -8.41
N ILE A 111 5.78 0.59 -8.58
CA ILE A 111 4.86 1.30 -7.70
C ILE A 111 3.60 1.56 -8.51
N ILE A 112 2.46 1.05 -8.07
CA ILE A 112 1.15 1.30 -8.70
C ILE A 112 0.35 2.18 -7.75
N ALA A 113 0.05 3.40 -8.16
CA ALA A 113 -0.67 4.38 -7.34
C ALA A 113 -1.98 4.79 -8.00
N SER A 114 -2.99 5.14 -7.20
CA SER A 114 -4.13 5.89 -7.70
C SER A 114 -3.69 7.32 -8.02
N ALA A 115 -4.11 7.85 -9.17
CA ALA A 115 -3.91 9.27 -9.49
C ALA A 115 -4.69 10.21 -8.57
N LYS A 116 -5.72 9.68 -7.87
CA LYS A 116 -6.56 10.39 -6.90
C LYS A 116 -6.07 10.24 -5.46
N SER A 117 -4.97 9.51 -5.23
CA SER A 117 -4.44 9.28 -3.89
C SER A 117 -3.92 10.57 -3.26
N ASP A 118 -4.36 10.86 -2.03
CA ASP A 118 -3.81 11.96 -1.22
C ASP A 118 -2.32 11.76 -0.92
N GLU A 119 -1.81 10.53 -1.08
CA GLU A 119 -0.41 10.19 -0.84
C GLU A 119 0.45 10.22 -2.11
N LEU A 120 -0.12 10.52 -3.29
CA LEU A 120 0.58 10.38 -4.57
C LEU A 120 1.94 11.10 -4.61
N ALA A 121 2.00 12.33 -4.09
CA ALA A 121 3.25 13.08 -4.03
C ALA A 121 4.32 12.39 -3.17
N ARG A 122 3.92 11.75 -2.06
CA ARG A 122 4.82 10.98 -1.19
C ARG A 122 5.27 9.68 -1.87
N GLN A 123 4.36 9.01 -2.58
CA GLN A 123 4.68 7.83 -3.38
C GLN A 123 5.69 8.16 -4.49
N GLN A 124 5.52 9.29 -5.18
CA GLN A 124 6.47 9.80 -6.19
C GLN A 124 7.85 10.14 -5.59
N ALA A 125 7.88 10.83 -4.45
CA ALA A 125 9.12 11.12 -3.74
C ALA A 125 9.82 9.83 -3.26
N GLY A 126 9.05 8.81 -2.85
CA GLY A 126 9.57 7.50 -2.51
C GLY A 126 10.16 6.77 -3.71
N ALA A 127 9.48 6.77 -4.85
CA ALA A 127 9.95 6.20 -6.10
C ALA A 127 11.31 6.77 -6.52
N GLY A 128 11.49 8.09 -6.40
CA GLY A 128 12.75 8.77 -6.73
C GLY A 128 13.94 8.37 -5.85
N GLN A 129 13.72 7.66 -4.73
CA GLN A 129 14.77 7.15 -3.86
C GLN A 129 15.19 5.71 -4.18
N ILE A 130 14.48 5.03 -5.07
CA ILE A 130 14.72 3.63 -5.44
C ILE A 130 15.37 3.62 -6.84
N PRO A 131 16.60 3.10 -7.00
CA PRO A 131 17.36 3.18 -8.26
C PRO A 131 16.65 2.60 -9.49
N HIS A 132 15.84 1.56 -9.30
CA HIS A 132 15.16 0.81 -10.37
C HIS A 132 13.63 0.84 -10.23
N ALA A 133 13.08 1.91 -9.65
CA ALA A 133 11.64 2.06 -9.54
C ALA A 133 11.00 2.59 -10.82
N ARG A 134 9.82 2.05 -11.10
CA ARG A 134 8.84 2.57 -12.06
C ARG A 134 7.57 2.90 -11.30
N LEU A 135 7.08 4.12 -11.41
CA LEU A 135 5.79 4.52 -10.84
C LEU A 135 4.75 4.62 -11.96
N GLU A 136 3.69 3.85 -11.82
CA GLU A 136 2.55 3.79 -12.73
C GLU A 136 1.31 4.31 -11.99
N LYS A 137 0.55 5.17 -12.66
CA LYS A 137 -0.68 5.77 -12.10
C LYS A 137 -1.90 5.11 -12.73
N ILE A 138 -2.90 4.82 -11.91
CA ILE A 138 -4.23 4.40 -12.34
C ILE A 138 -5.17 5.60 -12.12
N GLU A 139 -5.66 6.17 -13.21
CA GLU A 139 -6.35 7.47 -13.19
C GLU A 139 -7.74 7.40 -12.54
N ASP A 140 -8.53 6.37 -12.83
CA ASP A 140 -9.92 6.27 -12.41
C ASP A 140 -10.16 5.16 -11.37
N ALA A 141 -9.42 5.24 -10.26
CA ALA A 141 -9.53 4.36 -9.11
C ALA A 141 -9.41 5.15 -7.80
N ALA A 142 -10.05 4.67 -6.74
CA ALA A 142 -9.75 5.00 -5.35
C ALA A 142 -8.54 4.15 -4.87
N HIS A 143 -8.44 3.90 -3.57
CA HIS A 143 -7.26 3.26 -2.98
C HIS A 143 -7.10 1.78 -3.36
N ALA A 144 -8.21 1.02 -3.43
CA ALA A 144 -8.21 -0.37 -3.86
C ALA A 144 -8.12 -0.48 -5.39
N VAL A 145 -6.99 -0.02 -5.96
CA VAL A 145 -6.78 0.10 -7.41
C VAL A 145 -6.99 -1.20 -8.19
N PHE A 146 -6.76 -2.35 -7.55
CA PHE A 146 -6.95 -3.68 -8.13
C PHE A 146 -8.42 -4.14 -8.16
N LEU A 147 -9.31 -3.54 -7.35
CA LEU A 147 -10.75 -3.75 -7.42
C LEU A 147 -11.44 -2.74 -8.34
N ASP A 148 -10.92 -1.52 -8.39
CA ASP A 148 -11.48 -0.46 -9.21
C ASP A 148 -11.08 -0.57 -10.69
N GLN A 149 -9.86 -1.02 -10.99
CA GLN A 149 -9.35 -1.14 -12.36
C GLN A 149 -8.58 -2.47 -12.52
N PRO A 150 -9.26 -3.63 -12.35
CA PRO A 150 -8.60 -4.93 -12.31
C PRO A 150 -7.82 -5.24 -13.59
N GLU A 151 -8.34 -4.91 -14.77
CA GLU A 151 -7.64 -5.17 -16.04
C GLU A 151 -6.36 -4.35 -16.16
N ARG A 152 -6.42 -3.05 -15.81
CA ARG A 152 -5.25 -2.17 -15.87
C ARG A 152 -4.20 -2.56 -14.84
N PHE A 153 -4.62 -2.91 -13.62
CA PHE A 153 -3.72 -3.40 -12.59
C PHE A 153 -3.03 -4.70 -13.03
N ALA A 154 -3.79 -5.65 -13.58
CA ALA A 154 -3.26 -6.92 -14.08
C ALA A 154 -2.27 -6.71 -15.25
N GLU A 155 -2.59 -5.84 -16.21
CA GLU A 155 -1.70 -5.51 -17.33
C GLU A 155 -0.33 -4.99 -16.84
N LEU A 156 -0.33 -4.05 -15.89
CA LEU A 156 0.88 -3.49 -15.30
C LEU A 156 1.72 -4.56 -14.58
N LEU A 157 1.06 -5.39 -13.78
CA LEU A 157 1.71 -6.46 -13.02
C LEU A 157 2.30 -7.52 -13.95
N GLU A 158 1.53 -7.98 -14.95
CA GLU A 158 1.99 -8.96 -15.93
C GLU A 158 3.19 -8.46 -16.73
N LYS A 159 3.13 -7.21 -17.20
CA LYS A 159 4.24 -6.60 -17.93
C LYS A 159 5.49 -6.57 -17.06
N PHE A 160 5.36 -6.14 -15.80
CA PHE A 160 6.48 -6.11 -14.87
C PHE A 160 7.09 -7.49 -14.65
N VAL A 161 6.27 -8.52 -14.38
CA VAL A 161 6.76 -9.89 -14.19
C VAL A 161 7.46 -10.43 -15.45
N LYS A 162 6.91 -10.17 -16.64
CA LYS A 162 7.55 -10.55 -17.92
C LYS A 162 8.92 -9.88 -18.08
N ASP A 163 9.03 -8.59 -17.76
CA ASP A 163 10.31 -7.86 -17.81
C ASP A 163 11.35 -8.47 -16.85
N LEU A 164 10.96 -8.93 -15.66
CA LEU A 164 11.89 -9.59 -14.71
C LEU A 164 12.47 -10.89 -15.27
N THR A 165 11.63 -11.69 -15.93
CA THR A 165 12.05 -12.98 -16.50
C THR A 165 12.94 -12.82 -17.74
N THR A 166 12.76 -11.74 -18.50
CA THR A 166 13.56 -11.45 -19.71
C THR A 166 14.88 -10.76 -19.38
N ALA A 167 14.92 -9.97 -18.30
CA ALA A 167 16.13 -9.30 -17.80
C ALA A 167 17.09 -10.23 -17.02
N SER A 168 16.79 -11.54 -16.93
CA SER A 168 17.66 -12.54 -16.30
C SER A 168 18.51 -13.34 -17.32
N PRO A 169 19.60 -12.80 -17.90
CA PRO A 169 20.70 -13.61 -18.41
C PRO A 169 21.82 -13.64 -17.34
N GLY A 170 21.88 -14.68 -16.52
CA GLY A 170 23.01 -14.80 -15.59
C GLY A 170 22.86 -15.68 -14.36
N SER A 171 22.27 -16.87 -14.47
CA SER A 171 22.66 -18.00 -13.60
C SER A 171 23.40 -18.99 -14.49
N THR A 172 24.73 -18.89 -14.54
CA THR A 172 25.57 -19.99 -15.03
C THR A 172 26.06 -20.79 -13.81
N PRO A 173 26.38 -22.08 -13.98
CA PRO A 173 25.99 -23.18 -13.10
C PRO A 173 26.84 -23.32 -11.84
#